data_AF-A0A3B8RML1-F1
#
_entry.id   AF-A0A3B8RML1-F1
#
_cell.length_a   1.000
_cell.length_b   1.000
_cell.length_c   1.000
_cell.angle_alpha   90.00
_cell.angle_beta   90.00
_cell.angle_gamma   90.00
#
_symmetry.space_group_name_H-M   'P 1'
#
loop_
_entity.id
_entity.type
_entity.pdbx_description
1 polymer ?
#
loop_
_entity_poly.entity_id
_entity_poly.type
_entity_poly.pdbx_seq_one_letter_code
_entity_poly.pdbx_strand_id
1 'polypeptide(L)'
;MKLSKEIDLLLNYCRTSFAAKNLLSLISLPFSLSLPLFLTEYLIIMAFQESFHSIKTLLDDFKSNEKHYLNPNYSEADVRNDFINKFFIVLGWDVRHETQKNPYEQEVRVEKPLQIAKAQKRADYSFSLAPNYRTVKFFVEAKKPAHDLSSKDYYFQTARYGWNAHTPIAVLTDFEELHIVDCRFKPNIDDAVTYKIKQFHYSDYADKDKFAEIY
;
A
#
# COMPACT_ATOMS: atom_id res chain seq x y z
N MET A 1 8.91 -14.68 14.50
CA MET A 1 10.02 -14.93 13.56
C MET A 1 9.58 -15.18 12.10
N LYS A 2 8.44 -15.83 11.81
CA LYS A 2 7.93 -15.99 10.42
C LYS A 2 7.24 -14.73 9.86
N LEU A 3 6.41 -14.07 10.66
CA LEU A 3 5.64 -12.91 10.24
C LEU A 3 6.51 -11.66 10.01
N SER A 4 7.58 -11.45 10.81
CA SER A 4 8.49 -10.31 10.60
C SER A 4 9.17 -10.39 9.24
N LYS A 5 9.65 -11.55 8.79
CA LYS A 5 10.26 -11.69 7.47
C LYS A 5 9.28 -11.46 6.31
N GLU A 6 8.00 -11.81 6.47
CA GLU A 6 6.97 -11.57 5.45
C GLU A 6 6.54 -10.10 5.40
N ILE A 7 6.43 -9.46 6.57
CA ILE A 7 6.24 -8.02 6.72
C ILE A 7 7.44 -7.26 6.15
N ASP A 8 8.66 -7.66 6.49
CA ASP A 8 9.91 -7.09 5.98
C ASP A 8 10.02 -7.30 4.46
N LEU A 9 9.59 -8.43 3.90
CA LEU A 9 9.59 -8.65 2.46
C LEU A 9 8.56 -7.76 1.74
N LEU A 10 7.45 -7.41 2.40
CA LEU A 10 6.37 -6.61 1.83
C LEU A 10 6.62 -5.10 1.96
N LEU A 11 7.18 -4.68 3.10
CA LEU A 11 7.56 -3.30 3.36
C LEU A 11 8.89 -2.96 2.66
N ASN A 12 9.90 -3.84 2.66
CA ASN A 12 11.16 -3.57 1.94
C ASN A 12 11.13 -3.81 0.42
N TYR A 13 10.06 -4.35 -0.18
CA TYR A 13 10.03 -4.52 -1.64
C TYR A 13 9.89 -3.19 -2.39
N CYS A 14 9.21 -2.19 -1.81
CA CYS A 14 9.19 -0.81 -2.31
C CYS A 14 10.60 -0.29 -2.61
N ARG A 15 11.57 -0.61 -1.73
CA ARG A 15 12.98 -0.23 -1.85
C ARG A 15 13.69 -0.85 -3.06
N THR A 16 13.42 -2.11 -3.37
CA THR A 16 14.14 -2.85 -4.44
C THR A 16 13.53 -2.64 -5.82
N SER A 17 12.20 -2.45 -5.92
CA SER A 17 11.51 -2.16 -7.18
C SER A 17 11.76 -0.74 -7.67
N PHE A 18 11.74 0.26 -6.78
CA PHE A 18 12.01 1.66 -7.15
C PHE A 18 13.46 1.87 -7.59
N ALA A 19 14.42 1.26 -6.87
CA ALA A 19 15.83 1.28 -7.26
C ALA A 19 16.08 0.55 -8.59
N ALA A 20 15.30 -0.46 -8.96
CA ALA A 20 15.41 -1.09 -10.28
C ALA A 20 14.78 -0.24 -11.40
N LYS A 21 13.71 0.52 -11.12
CA LYS A 21 12.97 1.32 -12.11
C LYS A 21 13.67 2.62 -12.51
N ASN A 22 14.24 3.36 -11.55
CA ASN A 22 15.03 4.57 -11.84
C ASN A 22 16.39 4.28 -12.49
N LEU A 23 16.80 3.02 -12.44
CA LEU A 23 18.05 2.54 -13.01
C LEU A 23 17.90 2.15 -14.48
N LEU A 24 16.72 1.66 -14.88
CA LEU A 24 16.41 1.33 -16.26
C LEU A 24 16.33 2.57 -17.17
N SER A 25 15.97 3.75 -16.65
CA SER A 25 16.03 5.00 -17.41
C SER A 25 17.47 5.52 -17.62
N LEU A 26 18.41 5.10 -16.77
CA LEU A 26 19.83 5.45 -16.84
C LEU A 26 20.69 4.46 -17.64
N ILE A 27 20.16 3.26 -17.94
CA ILE A 27 20.87 2.21 -18.68
C ILE A 27 20.19 1.97 -20.02
N SER A 28 20.38 2.91 -20.95
CA SER A 28 20.29 2.66 -22.39
C SER A 28 21.62 2.16 -22.97
N LEU A 29 22.54 1.70 -22.11
CA LEU A 29 23.83 1.15 -22.50
C LEU A 29 23.76 -0.38 -22.60
N PRO A 30 24.32 -0.99 -23.67
CA PRO A 30 24.32 -2.43 -23.85
C PRO A 30 25.43 -3.02 -22.99
N PHE A 31 25.22 -3.15 -21.68
CA PHE A 31 26.14 -3.97 -20.87
C PHE A 31 25.48 -4.47 -19.59
N SER A 32 25.39 -5.79 -19.47
CA SER A 32 25.08 -6.51 -18.25
C SER A 32 26.24 -6.34 -17.25
N LEU A 33 26.27 -5.21 -16.55
CA LEU A 33 27.11 -5.01 -15.37
C LEU A 33 26.17 -4.70 -14.21
N SER A 34 26.13 -5.62 -13.23
CA SER A 34 25.53 -5.35 -11.93
C SER A 34 26.07 -4.03 -11.40
N LEU A 35 25.21 -3.12 -10.96
CA LEU A 35 25.73 -1.89 -10.36
C LEU A 35 26.54 -2.23 -9.10
N PRO A 36 27.59 -1.43 -8.83
CA PRO A 36 28.24 -1.43 -7.54
C PRO A 36 27.19 -1.30 -6.42
N LEU A 37 27.31 -2.12 -5.39
CA LEU A 37 26.41 -2.13 -4.22
C LEU A 37 26.20 -0.72 -3.63
N PHE A 38 27.25 0.10 -3.64
CA PHE A 38 27.20 1.49 -3.20
C PHE A 38 26.22 2.37 -4.01
N LEU A 39 26.13 2.17 -5.33
CA LEU A 39 25.20 2.93 -6.16
C LEU A 39 23.74 2.50 -5.94
N THR A 40 23.51 1.21 -5.68
CA THR A 40 22.16 0.74 -5.31
C THR A 40 21.71 1.28 -3.97
N GLU A 41 22.59 1.30 -2.96
CA GLU A 41 22.28 1.88 -1.64
C GLU A 41 22.00 3.38 -1.74
N TYR A 42 22.82 4.12 -2.49
CA TYR A 42 22.61 5.55 -2.71
C TYR A 42 21.25 5.83 -3.36
N LEU A 43 20.88 5.07 -4.40
CA LEU A 43 19.60 5.24 -5.09
C LEU A 43 18.40 4.96 -4.17
N ILE A 44 18.49 3.93 -3.31
CA ILE A 44 17.45 3.62 -2.32
C ILE A 44 17.31 4.76 -1.30
N ILE A 45 18.43 5.31 -0.82
CA ILE A 45 18.40 6.42 0.13
C ILE A 45 17.76 7.66 -0.49
N MET A 46 18.14 8.00 -1.73
CA MET A 46 17.58 9.15 -2.45
C MET A 46 16.07 8.98 -2.71
N ALA A 47 15.66 7.79 -3.14
CA ALA A 47 14.26 7.44 -3.31
C ALA A 47 13.45 7.60 -2.03
N PHE A 48 13.97 7.08 -0.91
CA PHE A 48 13.32 7.25 0.38
C PHE A 48 13.24 8.72 0.81
N GLN A 49 14.29 9.53 0.58
CA GLN A 49 14.22 10.96 0.88
C GLN A 49 13.16 11.69 0.04
N GLU A 50 13.04 11.36 -1.24
CA GLU A 50 12.01 11.92 -2.13
C GLU A 50 10.60 11.54 -1.67
N SER A 51 10.38 10.26 -1.36
CA SER A 51 9.12 9.77 -0.79
C SER A 51 8.80 10.44 0.55
N PHE A 52 9.78 10.55 1.44
CA PHE A 52 9.60 11.18 2.75
C PHE A 52 9.38 12.70 2.66
N HIS A 53 9.91 13.36 1.63
CA HIS A 53 9.57 14.75 1.34
C HIS A 53 8.14 14.86 0.81
N SER A 54 7.77 14.01 -0.15
CA SER A 54 6.46 14.04 -0.81
C SER A 54 5.31 13.69 0.12
N ILE A 55 5.51 12.75 1.06
CA ILE A 55 4.47 12.39 2.04
C ILE A 55 4.08 13.58 2.91
N LYS A 56 5.04 14.45 3.29
CA LYS A 56 4.77 15.61 4.14
C LYS A 56 3.79 16.59 3.50
N THR A 57 3.90 16.82 2.19
CA THR A 57 2.92 17.64 1.46
C THR A 57 1.52 17.04 1.55
N LEU A 58 1.40 15.72 1.38
CA LEU A 58 0.13 15.02 1.48
C LEU A 58 -0.46 15.06 2.90
N LEU A 59 0.40 15.03 3.94
CA LEU A 59 -0.01 15.22 5.33
C LEU A 59 -0.52 16.62 5.60
N ASP A 60 0.17 17.64 5.10
CA ASP A 60 -0.20 19.04 5.29
C ASP A 60 -1.55 19.33 4.63
N ASP A 61 -1.82 18.77 3.45
CA ASP A 61 -3.11 18.86 2.76
C ASP A 61 -4.25 18.23 3.60
N PHE A 62 -4.05 17.01 4.10
CA PHE A 62 -5.04 16.32 4.93
C PHE A 62 -5.31 17.08 6.22
N LYS A 63 -4.25 17.44 6.95
CA LYS A 63 -4.33 18.14 8.23
C LYS A 63 -4.98 19.51 8.11
N SER A 64 -4.69 20.27 7.04
CA SER A 64 -5.26 21.60 6.83
C SER A 64 -6.76 21.57 6.59
N ASN A 65 -7.31 20.44 6.12
CA ASN A 65 -8.73 20.27 5.81
C ASN A 65 -9.35 19.08 6.55
N GLU A 66 -8.77 18.67 7.68
CA GLU A 66 -9.12 17.43 8.39
C GLU A 66 -10.63 17.34 8.69
N LYS A 67 -11.25 18.44 9.13
CA LYS A 67 -12.72 18.48 9.37
C LYS A 67 -13.56 18.13 8.15
N HIS A 68 -13.09 18.44 6.94
CA HIS A 68 -13.76 18.09 5.71
C HIS A 68 -13.58 16.60 5.39
N TYR A 69 -12.35 16.09 5.51
CA TYR A 69 -12.06 14.70 5.21
C TYR A 69 -12.68 13.73 6.22
N LEU A 70 -12.73 14.10 7.51
CA LEU A 70 -13.40 13.30 8.54
C LEU A 70 -14.94 13.37 8.50
N ASN A 71 -15.50 14.14 7.57
CA ASN A 71 -16.94 14.28 7.45
C ASN A 71 -17.57 13.00 6.89
N PRO A 72 -18.66 12.47 7.47
CA PRO A 72 -19.35 11.27 6.95
C PRO A 72 -19.82 11.34 5.49
N ASN A 73 -19.96 12.55 4.93
CA ASN A 73 -20.32 12.79 3.54
C ASN A 73 -19.12 12.72 2.58
N TYR A 74 -17.88 12.75 3.08
CA TYR A 74 -16.69 12.52 2.27
C TYR A 74 -16.65 11.03 1.89
N SER A 75 -16.65 10.77 0.58
CA SER A 75 -16.88 9.41 0.09
C SER A 75 -15.61 8.57 0.10
N GLU A 76 -15.78 7.24 0.14
CA GLU A 76 -14.66 6.30 0.01
C GLU A 76 -13.95 6.45 -1.36
N ALA A 77 -14.68 6.83 -2.41
CA ALA A 77 -14.09 7.09 -3.73
C ALA A 77 -13.23 8.36 -3.72
N ASP A 78 -13.65 9.39 -2.98
CA ASP A 78 -12.90 10.65 -2.89
C ASP A 78 -11.60 10.46 -2.11
N VAL A 79 -11.63 9.83 -0.91
CA VAL A 79 -10.40 9.56 -0.14
C VAL A 79 -9.41 8.70 -0.92
N ARG A 80 -9.91 7.75 -1.72
CA ARG A 80 -9.07 6.94 -2.60
C ARG A 80 -8.33 7.80 -3.62
N ASN A 81 -9.01 8.73 -4.27
CA ASN A 81 -8.41 9.59 -5.29
C ASN A 81 -7.52 10.69 -4.70
N ASP A 82 -7.98 11.32 -3.63
CA ASP A 82 -7.32 12.48 -3.04
C ASP A 82 -6.11 12.10 -2.20
N PHE A 83 -6.14 10.92 -1.57
CA PHE A 83 -5.11 10.51 -0.61
C PHE A 83 -4.53 9.12 -0.85
N ILE A 84 -5.33 8.05 -0.86
CA ILE A 84 -4.79 6.67 -0.85
C ILE A 84 -3.99 6.36 -2.12
N ASN A 85 -4.48 6.76 -3.30
CA ASN A 85 -3.74 6.62 -4.56
C ASN A 85 -2.41 7.38 -4.51
N LYS A 86 -2.42 8.63 -4.02
CA LYS A 86 -1.23 9.47 -3.92
C LYS A 86 -0.24 8.90 -2.89
N PHE A 87 -0.74 8.38 -1.78
CA PHE A 87 0.05 7.72 -0.75
C PHE A 87 0.83 6.54 -1.33
N PHE A 88 0.18 5.63 -2.06
CA PHE A 88 0.89 4.51 -2.69
C PHE A 88 1.86 4.96 -3.79
N ILE A 89 1.54 6.01 -4.54
CA ILE A 89 2.49 6.62 -5.49
C ILE A 89 3.73 7.17 -4.77
N VAL A 90 3.54 7.84 -3.63
CA VAL A 90 4.64 8.34 -2.79
C VAL A 90 5.49 7.19 -2.26
N LEU A 91 4.91 6.03 -1.95
CA LEU A 91 5.64 4.82 -1.59
C LEU A 91 6.33 4.13 -2.79
N GLY A 92 6.25 4.69 -3.99
CA GLY A 92 6.94 4.21 -5.19
C GLY A 92 6.14 3.22 -6.05
N TRP A 93 4.85 3.03 -5.78
CA TRP A 93 3.98 2.18 -6.58
C TRP A 93 3.41 2.91 -7.79
N ASP A 94 3.43 2.29 -8.96
CA ASP A 94 2.89 2.85 -10.21
C ASP A 94 1.37 2.66 -10.32
N VAL A 95 0.63 3.31 -9.43
CA VAL A 95 -0.85 3.23 -9.35
C VAL A 95 -1.52 3.76 -10.64
N ARG A 96 -0.88 4.72 -11.32
CA ARG A 96 -1.39 5.37 -12.54
C ARG A 96 -0.92 4.72 -13.83
N HIS A 97 -0.05 3.70 -13.74
CA HIS A 97 0.53 3.00 -14.89
C HIS A 97 1.29 3.93 -15.85
N GLU A 98 1.97 4.94 -15.30
CA GLU A 98 2.79 5.89 -16.06
C GLU A 98 4.01 5.17 -16.68
N THR A 99 4.52 4.15 -15.99
CA THR A 99 5.64 3.30 -16.41
C THR A 99 5.18 1.91 -16.88
N GLN A 100 4.36 1.22 -16.09
CA GLN A 100 3.87 -0.15 -16.32
C GLN A 100 2.63 -0.14 -17.23
N LYS A 101 2.84 0.20 -18.50
CA LYS A 101 1.76 0.35 -19.49
C LYS A 101 1.14 -0.96 -19.95
N ASN A 102 1.87 -2.08 -19.84
CA ASN A 102 1.36 -3.40 -20.19
C ASN A 102 0.41 -3.90 -19.09
N PRO A 103 -0.89 -4.15 -19.37
CA PRO A 103 -1.87 -4.56 -18.35
C PRO A 103 -1.56 -5.90 -17.68
N TYR A 104 -0.69 -6.73 -18.28
CA TYR A 104 -0.22 -7.98 -17.69
C TYR A 104 1.02 -7.81 -16.81
N GLU A 105 1.65 -6.63 -16.80
CA GLU A 105 2.88 -6.31 -16.08
C GLU A 105 2.71 -5.10 -15.14
N GLN A 106 1.51 -4.97 -14.57
CA GLN A 106 1.16 -3.95 -13.59
C GLN A 106 1.29 -4.51 -12.18
N GLU A 107 1.99 -3.78 -11.32
CA GLU A 107 2.15 -4.15 -9.92
C GLU A 107 0.93 -3.79 -9.08
N VAL A 108 0.22 -2.70 -9.43
CA VAL A 108 -1.01 -2.29 -8.75
C VAL A 108 -2.20 -2.49 -9.68
N ARG A 109 -3.24 -3.15 -9.19
CA ARG A 109 -4.58 -3.11 -9.81
C ARG A 109 -5.55 -2.46 -8.85
N VAL A 110 -6.20 -1.39 -9.31
CA VAL A 110 -7.26 -0.67 -8.58
C VAL A 110 -8.61 -1.16 -9.10
N GLU A 111 -9.43 -1.73 -8.21
CA GLU A 111 -10.76 -2.20 -8.58
C GLU A 111 -11.72 -1.01 -8.73
N LYS A 112 -12.55 -1.06 -9.78
CA LYS A 112 -13.57 -0.04 -10.03
C LYS A 112 -14.81 -0.32 -9.16
N PRO A 113 -15.53 0.72 -8.71
CA PRO A 113 -16.80 0.53 -8.02
C PRO A 113 -17.76 -0.31 -8.88
N LEU A 114 -18.18 -1.47 -8.38
CA LEU A 114 -19.14 -2.32 -9.05
C LEU A 114 -20.54 -1.74 -8.85
N GLN A 115 -21.25 -1.41 -9.93
CA GLN A 115 -22.64 -0.94 -9.86
C GLN A 115 -23.66 -2.07 -9.64
N ILE A 116 -23.23 -3.34 -9.58
CA ILE A 116 -24.12 -4.51 -9.58
C ILE A 116 -23.92 -5.33 -8.30
N ALA A 117 -24.96 -5.39 -7.46
CA ALA A 117 -24.98 -6.05 -6.15
C ALA A 117 -24.75 -7.58 -6.16
N LYS A 118 -24.66 -8.21 -7.34
CA LYS A 118 -24.52 -9.68 -7.50
C LYS A 118 -23.11 -10.15 -7.83
N ALA A 119 -22.16 -9.24 -8.05
CA ALA A 119 -20.78 -9.62 -8.31
C ALA A 119 -20.03 -9.86 -6.99
N GLN A 120 -19.11 -10.83 -6.99
CA GLN A 120 -18.21 -11.08 -5.86
C GLN A 120 -17.40 -9.82 -5.57
N LYS A 121 -17.62 -9.18 -4.42
CA LYS A 121 -16.91 -7.97 -3.99
C LYS A 121 -15.41 -8.27 -3.92
N ARG A 122 -14.60 -7.53 -4.66
CA ARG A 122 -13.13 -7.59 -4.63
C ARG A 122 -12.58 -6.54 -3.68
N ALA A 123 -11.35 -6.72 -3.22
CA ALA A 123 -10.62 -5.69 -2.49
C ALA A 123 -10.35 -4.48 -3.39
N ASP A 124 -10.23 -3.29 -2.82
CA ASP A 124 -10.05 -2.05 -3.60
C ASP A 124 -8.74 -2.00 -4.37
N TYR A 125 -7.68 -2.60 -3.82
CA TYR A 125 -6.38 -2.70 -4.46
C TYR A 125 -5.80 -4.10 -4.31
N SER A 126 -5.05 -4.52 -5.33
CA SER A 126 -4.18 -5.69 -5.25
C SER A 126 -2.78 -5.35 -5.74
N PHE A 127 -1.79 -5.87 -5.03
CA PHE A 127 -0.37 -5.59 -5.28
C PHE A 127 0.35 -6.89 -5.65
N SER A 128 1.02 -6.91 -6.80
CA SER A 128 1.79 -8.04 -7.34
C SER A 128 3.18 -7.57 -7.71
N LEU A 129 4.14 -8.49 -7.85
CA LEU A 129 5.55 -8.12 -7.95
C LEU A 129 6.22 -8.73 -9.18
N ALA A 130 7.15 -8.00 -9.78
CA ALA A 130 8.01 -8.52 -10.82
C ALA A 130 8.83 -9.72 -10.29
N PRO A 131 9.13 -10.73 -11.13
CA PRO A 131 8.67 -10.87 -12.52
C PRO A 131 7.27 -11.50 -12.66
N ASN A 132 6.59 -11.82 -11.55
CA ASN A 132 5.29 -12.51 -11.55
C ASN A 132 4.13 -11.61 -11.06
N TYR A 133 3.52 -10.91 -12.01
CA TYR A 133 2.36 -10.04 -11.76
C TYR A 133 1.00 -10.78 -11.70
N ARG A 134 1.01 -12.11 -11.70
CA ARG A 134 -0.20 -12.95 -11.57
C ARG A 134 -0.47 -13.36 -10.13
N THR A 135 0.55 -13.41 -9.29
CA THR A 135 0.43 -13.77 -7.87
C THR A 135 0.39 -12.50 -7.02
N VAL A 136 -0.80 -12.18 -6.52
CA VAL A 136 -0.99 -11.08 -5.56
C VAL A 136 -0.20 -11.38 -4.28
N LYS A 137 0.45 -10.35 -3.75
CA LYS A 137 1.25 -10.41 -2.51
C LYS A 137 0.51 -9.86 -1.31
N PHE A 138 -0.31 -8.83 -1.50
CA PHE A 138 -1.24 -8.32 -0.50
C PHE A 138 -2.37 -7.54 -1.16
N PHE A 139 -3.44 -7.34 -0.40
CA PHE A 139 -4.56 -6.49 -0.78
C PHE A 139 -4.61 -5.26 0.12
N VAL A 140 -5.26 -4.21 -0.39
CA VAL A 140 -5.65 -3.05 0.42
C VAL A 140 -7.16 -2.91 0.32
N GLU A 141 -7.81 -2.83 1.48
CA GLU A 141 -9.21 -2.45 1.62
C GLU A 141 -9.26 -0.99 2.09
N ALA A 142 -9.94 -0.15 1.31
CA ALA A 142 -10.11 1.25 1.63
C ALA A 142 -11.41 1.47 2.43
N LYS A 143 -11.43 2.47 3.31
CA LYS A 143 -12.64 3.00 3.94
C LYS A 143 -12.63 4.52 3.86
N LYS A 144 -13.78 5.14 4.11
CA LYS A 144 -13.85 6.58 4.35
C LYS A 144 -13.39 6.89 5.78
N PRO A 145 -12.66 7.99 6.03
CA PRO A 145 -12.13 8.33 7.35
C PRO A 145 -13.20 8.99 8.23
N ALA A 146 -14.38 8.37 8.33
CA ALA A 146 -15.50 8.89 9.12
C ALA A 146 -15.66 8.17 10.46
N HIS A 147 -15.04 7.00 10.61
CA HIS A 147 -15.18 6.10 11.75
C HIS A 147 -13.86 5.36 11.97
N ASP A 148 -13.56 5.04 13.23
CA ASP A 148 -12.39 4.24 13.62
C ASP A 148 -12.33 2.91 12.85
N LEU A 149 -11.14 2.56 12.33
CA LEU A 149 -10.96 1.35 11.53
C LEU A 149 -11.01 0.05 12.35
N SER A 150 -10.96 0.11 13.69
CA SER A 150 -11.01 -1.04 14.63
C SER A 150 -12.41 -1.66 14.74
N SER A 151 -13.08 -1.84 13.61
CA SER A 151 -14.36 -2.55 13.46
C SER A 151 -14.14 -4.03 13.14
N LYS A 152 -14.88 -4.91 13.82
CA LYS A 152 -14.89 -6.35 13.51
C LYS A 152 -15.19 -6.63 12.04
N ASP A 153 -16.15 -5.91 11.46
CA ASP A 153 -16.57 -6.11 10.07
C ASP A 153 -15.46 -5.74 9.09
N TYR A 154 -14.75 -4.63 9.33
CA TYR A 154 -13.67 -4.17 8.47
C TYR A 154 -12.49 -5.14 8.51
N TYR A 155 -12.06 -5.55 9.70
CA TYR A 155 -11.01 -6.54 9.87
C TYR A 155 -11.36 -7.89 9.25
N PHE A 156 -12.59 -8.37 9.47
CA PHE A 156 -13.05 -9.63 8.92
C PHE A 156 -13.09 -9.60 7.39
N GLN A 157 -13.59 -8.50 6.81
CA GLN A 157 -13.59 -8.32 5.36
C GLN A 157 -12.16 -8.33 4.79
N THR A 158 -11.26 -7.55 5.37
CA THR A 158 -9.86 -7.45 4.94
C THR A 158 -9.13 -8.79 5.07
N ALA A 159 -9.27 -9.48 6.20
CA ALA A 159 -8.65 -10.79 6.44
C ALA A 159 -9.19 -11.87 5.48
N ARG A 160 -10.48 -11.80 5.12
CA ARG A 160 -11.09 -12.74 4.16
C ARG A 160 -10.46 -12.64 2.77
N TYR A 161 -10.09 -11.45 2.31
CA TYR A 161 -9.39 -11.32 1.04
C TYR A 161 -8.02 -11.99 1.06
N GLY A 162 -7.22 -11.69 2.08
CA GLY A 162 -5.89 -12.28 2.19
C GLY A 162 -5.93 -13.79 2.38
N TRP A 163 -6.82 -14.29 3.25
CA TRP A 163 -6.95 -15.73 3.50
C TRP A 163 -7.35 -16.52 2.24
N ASN A 164 -8.35 -16.04 1.49
CA ASN A 164 -8.82 -16.70 0.25
C ASN A 164 -7.74 -16.75 -0.84
N ALA A 165 -6.88 -15.74 -0.91
CA ALA A 165 -5.80 -15.63 -1.88
C ALA A 165 -4.45 -16.14 -1.37
N HIS A 166 -4.41 -16.64 -0.13
CA HIS A 166 -3.20 -17.10 0.56
C HIS A 166 -2.11 -16.02 0.67
N THR A 167 -2.50 -14.75 0.82
CA THR A 167 -1.57 -13.69 1.20
C THR A 167 -1.46 -13.63 2.73
N PRO A 168 -0.26 -13.58 3.32
CA PRO A 168 -0.09 -13.61 4.76
C PRO A 168 -0.59 -12.35 5.46
N ILE A 169 -0.60 -11.22 4.73
CA ILE A 169 -1.13 -9.95 5.23
C ILE A 169 -2.04 -9.27 4.20
N ALA A 170 -2.77 -8.28 4.70
CA ALA A 170 -3.47 -7.25 3.94
C ALA A 170 -3.42 -5.93 4.71
N VAL A 171 -3.76 -4.83 4.04
CA VAL A 171 -3.83 -3.49 4.64
C VAL A 171 -5.27 -3.02 4.68
N LEU A 172 -5.69 -2.46 5.81
CA LEU A 172 -6.94 -1.74 5.97
C LEU A 172 -6.59 -0.26 6.20
N THR A 173 -7.13 0.64 5.40
CA THR A 173 -6.80 2.07 5.52
C THR A 173 -7.91 2.99 5.04
N ASP A 174 -7.98 4.16 5.64
CA ASP A 174 -8.76 5.32 5.21
C ASP A 174 -7.87 6.57 5.06
N PHE A 175 -6.56 6.34 4.85
CA PHE A 175 -5.46 7.31 4.93
C PHE A 175 -5.15 7.87 6.33
N GLU A 176 -6.18 8.27 7.10
CA GLU A 176 -6.01 8.72 8.50
C GLU A 176 -5.35 7.63 9.34
N GLU A 177 -5.79 6.39 9.16
CA GLU A 177 -5.25 5.21 9.78
C GLU A 177 -4.77 4.19 8.73
N LEU A 178 -3.69 3.47 9.06
CA LEU A 178 -3.21 2.32 8.30
C LEU A 178 -2.98 1.16 9.23
N HIS A 179 -3.75 0.09 9.05
CA HIS A 179 -3.67 -1.13 9.86
C HIS A 179 -3.14 -2.29 9.00
N ILE A 180 -2.09 -2.96 9.49
CA ILE A 180 -1.57 -4.19 8.89
C ILE A 180 -2.30 -5.37 9.54
N VAL A 181 -2.92 -6.22 8.73
CA VAL A 181 -3.82 -7.30 9.17
C VAL A 181 -3.22 -8.67 8.86
N ASP A 182 -3.15 -9.56 9.86
CA ASP A 182 -2.75 -10.96 9.71
C ASP A 182 -3.85 -11.78 9.03
N CYS A 183 -3.54 -12.38 7.89
CA CYS A 183 -4.47 -13.12 7.06
C CYS A 183 -4.16 -14.64 7.00
N ARG A 184 -3.22 -15.12 7.82
CA ARG A 184 -2.74 -16.52 7.76
C ARG A 184 -3.76 -17.53 8.30
N PHE A 185 -4.72 -17.07 9.10
CA PHE A 185 -5.72 -17.91 9.73
C PHE A 185 -7.09 -17.69 9.10
N LYS A 186 -7.93 -18.73 9.12
CA LYS A 186 -9.31 -18.63 8.62
C LYS A 186 -10.03 -17.54 9.42
N PRO A 187 -10.63 -16.52 8.76
CA PRO A 187 -11.20 -15.39 9.45
C PRO A 187 -12.44 -15.81 10.26
N ASN A 188 -12.50 -15.33 11.50
CA ASN A 188 -13.62 -15.39 12.41
C ASN A 188 -14.01 -13.95 12.79
N ILE A 189 -15.29 -13.61 12.65
CA ILE A 189 -15.78 -12.25 12.92
C ILE A 189 -15.58 -11.84 14.38
N ASP A 190 -15.69 -12.80 15.30
CA ASP A 190 -15.59 -12.52 16.74
C ASP A 190 -14.17 -12.13 17.16
N ASP A 191 -13.17 -12.68 16.48
CA ASP A 191 -11.75 -12.45 16.75
C ASP A 191 -11.13 -11.40 15.82
N ALA A 192 -11.88 -10.85 14.88
CA ALA A 192 -11.34 -10.12 13.73
C ALA A 192 -10.40 -8.96 14.09
N VAL A 193 -10.74 -8.18 15.12
CA VAL A 193 -9.91 -7.04 15.57
C VAL A 193 -8.54 -7.49 16.10
N THR A 194 -8.42 -8.74 16.58
CA THR A 194 -7.14 -9.30 17.06
C THR A 194 -6.15 -9.58 15.92
N TYR A 195 -6.59 -9.55 14.67
CA TYR A 195 -5.72 -9.75 13.50
C TYR A 195 -4.84 -8.52 13.23
N LYS A 196 -5.01 -7.41 13.96
CA LYS A 196 -4.13 -6.24 13.90
C LYS A 196 -2.71 -6.61 14.30
N ILE A 197 -1.80 -6.53 13.34
CA ILE A 197 -0.37 -6.65 13.55
C ILE A 197 0.21 -5.31 13.99
N LYS A 198 -0.14 -4.25 13.26
CA LYS A 198 0.37 -2.90 13.46
C LYS A 198 -0.64 -1.86 13.01
N GLN A 199 -0.59 -0.69 13.64
CA GLN A 199 -1.42 0.46 13.32
C GLN A 199 -0.54 1.71 13.28
N PHE A 200 -0.81 2.56 12.31
CA PHE A 200 -0.24 3.87 12.16
C PHE A 200 -1.37 4.88 12.02
N HIS A 201 -1.16 6.06 12.59
CA HIS A 201 -1.97 7.24 12.31
C HIS A 201 -1.22 8.14 11.31
N TYR A 202 -1.90 8.97 10.53
CA TYR A 202 -1.24 9.79 9.49
C TYR A 202 -0.12 10.68 10.07
N SER A 203 -0.26 11.11 11.33
CA SER A 203 0.79 11.87 12.02
C SER A 203 2.11 11.10 12.16
N ASP A 204 2.06 9.76 12.17
CA ASP A 204 3.25 8.91 12.21
C ASP A 204 4.06 8.99 10.92
N TYR A 205 3.44 9.35 9.78
CA TYR A 205 4.16 9.45 8.51
C TYR A 205 5.14 10.65 8.48
N ALA A 206 5.00 11.59 9.42
CA ALA A 206 5.94 12.70 9.59
C ALA A 206 7.23 12.30 10.32
N ASP A 207 7.22 11.16 11.04
CA ASP A 207 8.38 10.58 11.69
C ASP A 207 9.15 9.72 10.70
N LYS A 208 10.46 9.97 10.56
CA LYS A 208 11.29 9.32 9.55
C LYS A 208 11.42 7.82 9.79
N ASP A 209 11.52 7.40 11.06
CA ASP A 209 11.71 6.00 11.40
C ASP A 209 10.40 5.23 11.25
N LYS A 210 9.27 5.81 11.68
CA LYS A 210 7.94 5.20 11.47
C LYS A 210 7.57 5.13 9.99
N PHE A 211 7.86 6.17 9.20
CA PHE A 211 7.62 6.15 7.75
C PHE A 211 8.53 5.13 7.06
N ALA A 212 9.77 4.95 7.51
CA ALA A 212 10.65 3.90 7.02
C ALA A 212 10.13 2.48 7.29
N GLU A 213 9.28 2.29 8.30
CA GLU A 213 8.61 1.00 8.50
C GLU A 213 7.49 0.77 7.47
N ILE A 214 6.89 1.83 6.91
CA ILE A 214 5.84 1.74 5.89
C ILE A 214 6.45 1.61 4.46
N TYR A 215 7.65 2.18 4.26
CA TYR A 215 8.38 2.26 2.98
C TYR A 215 9.42 1.15 2.76
#